data_AF-A0A7Y4H524-F1
#
_entry.id   AF-A0A7Y4H524-F1
#
_cell.length_a   1.000
_cell.length_b   1.000
_cell.length_c   1.000
_cell.angle_alpha   90.00
_cell.angle_beta   90.00
_cell.angle_gamma   90.00
#
_symmetry.space_group_name_H-M   'P 1'
#
loop_
_entity.id
_entity.type
_entity.pdbx_description
1 polymer ?
#
loop_
_entity_poly.entity_id
_entity_poly.type
_entity_poly.pdbx_seq_one_letter_code
_entity_poly.pdbx_strand_id
1 'polypeptide(L)'
;MKKLARLLLWVAGGLFAIVLGLTAQEAVLYVGSNEATARDQAKQEFLRECAGRGVNPSEFKGPQRIKSPPSTYGFVWASTSNGDQIATMVSYMPWGVDAWLVPDQQRAKFAPYCDQKELGCH
;
A
#
# COMPACT_ATOMS: atom_id res chain seq x y z
N MET A 1 15.40 -6.36 -46.99
CA MET A 1 15.32 -7.16 -45.75
C MET A 1 16.24 -6.67 -44.61
N LYS A 2 17.52 -6.34 -44.83
CA LYS A 2 18.46 -5.94 -43.74
C LYS A 2 18.11 -4.66 -42.96
N LYS A 3 17.49 -3.66 -43.61
CA LYS A 3 17.08 -2.41 -42.95
C LYS A 3 15.91 -2.58 -41.97
N LEU A 4 14.91 -3.38 -42.37
CA LEU A 4 13.74 -3.74 -41.56
C LEU A 4 14.14 -4.54 -40.31
N ALA A 5 15.05 -5.51 -40.47
CA ALA A 5 15.57 -6.30 -39.36
C ALA A 5 16.32 -5.44 -38.32
N ARG A 6 17.11 -4.45 -38.76
CA ARG A 6 17.77 -3.51 -37.84
C ARG A 6 16.75 -2.65 -37.08
N LEU A 7 15.72 -2.17 -37.76
CA LEU A 7 14.70 -1.31 -37.16
C LEU A 7 13.90 -2.07 -36.10
N LEU A 8 13.52 -3.33 -36.40
CA LEU A 8 12.89 -4.22 -35.42
C LEU A 8 13.80 -4.54 -34.24
N LEU A 9 15.11 -4.69 -34.46
CA LEU A 9 16.08 -4.91 -33.39
C LEU A 9 16.19 -3.71 -32.44
N TRP A 10 16.16 -2.49 -32.97
CA TRP A 10 16.15 -1.27 -32.16
C TRP A 10 14.86 -1.14 -31.34
N VAL A 11 13.71 -1.46 -31.94
CA VAL A 11 12.41 -1.44 -31.23
C VAL A 11 12.38 -2.49 -30.13
N ALA A 12 12.83 -3.72 -30.43
CA ALA A 12 12.92 -4.79 -29.44
C ALA A 12 13.91 -4.46 -28.32
N GLY A 13 15.07 -3.89 -28.66
CA GLY A 13 16.06 -3.44 -27.68
C GLY A 13 15.53 -2.33 -26.79
N GLY A 14 14.81 -1.36 -27.35
CA GLY A 14 14.15 -0.28 -26.60
C GLY A 14 13.07 -0.81 -25.65
N LEU A 15 12.21 -1.71 -26.12
CA LEU A 15 11.19 -2.37 -25.29
C LEU A 15 11.83 -3.16 -24.14
N PHE A 16 12.90 -3.90 -24.43
CA PHE A 16 13.61 -4.68 -23.41
C PHE A 16 14.23 -3.78 -22.34
N ALA A 17 14.83 -2.65 -22.73
CA ALA A 17 15.37 -1.67 -21.78
C ALA A 17 14.27 -1.05 -20.89
N ILE A 18 13.08 -0.78 -21.45
CA ILE A 18 11.93 -0.27 -20.68
C ILE A 18 11.48 -1.31 -19.64
N VAL A 19 11.32 -2.57 -20.05
CA VAL A 19 10.91 -3.64 -19.13
C VAL A 19 11.92 -3.82 -17.99
N LEU A 20 13.23 -3.85 -18.31
CA LEU A 20 14.27 -3.93 -17.29
C LEU A 20 14.21 -2.74 -16.32
N GLY A 21 14.01 -1.53 -16.84
CA GLY A 21 13.86 -0.33 -16.01
C GLY A 21 12.70 -0.42 -15.02
N LEU A 22 11.54 -0.88 -15.47
CA LEU A 22 10.36 -1.07 -14.61
C LEU A 22 10.62 -2.12 -13.51
N THR A 23 11.21 -3.27 -13.86
CA THR A 23 11.52 -4.32 -12.88
C THR A 23 12.55 -3.90 -11.84
N ALA A 24 13.56 -3.12 -12.26
CA ALA A 24 14.58 -2.60 -11.34
C ALA A 24 13.98 -1.61 -10.33
N GLN A 25 13.03 -0.78 -10.76
CA GLN A 25 12.33 0.16 -9.89
C GLN A 25 11.51 -0.56 -8.81
N GLU A 26 10.75 -1.59 -9.18
CA GLU A 26 9.98 -2.40 -8.21
C GLU A 26 10.90 -3.11 -7.21
N ALA A 27 12.03 -3.65 -7.67
CA ALA A 27 13.01 -4.29 -6.80
C ALA A 27 13.62 -3.31 -5.78
N VAL A 28 13.93 -2.07 -6.20
CA VAL A 28 14.44 -1.03 -5.29
C VAL A 28 13.39 -0.64 -4.25
N LEU A 29 12.14 -0.48 -4.66
CA LEU A 29 11.03 -0.18 -3.74
C LEU A 29 10.80 -1.32 -2.73
N TYR A 30 10.89 -2.57 -3.18
CA TYR A 30 10.78 -3.74 -2.32
C TYR A 30 11.94 -3.86 -1.32
N VAL A 31 13.19 -3.64 -1.76
CA VAL A 31 14.36 -3.68 -0.87
C VAL A 31 14.35 -2.53 0.14
N GLY A 32 13.86 -1.36 -0.26
CA GLY A 32 13.63 -0.23 0.64
C GLY A 32 12.38 -0.36 1.51
N SER A 33 11.52 -1.35 1.24
CA SER A 33 10.26 -1.51 1.96
C SER A 33 10.50 -1.96 3.39
N ASN A 34 9.99 -1.17 4.31
CA ASN A 34 9.93 -1.49 5.72
C ASN A 34 8.64 -0.89 6.29
N GLU A 35 8.26 -1.34 7.48
CA GLU A 35 7.00 -0.91 8.08
C GLU A 35 6.93 0.61 8.32
N ALA A 36 8.05 1.26 8.66
CA ALA A 36 8.07 2.70 8.89
C ALA A 36 7.75 3.49 7.60
N THR A 37 8.40 3.13 6.49
CA THR A 37 8.12 3.72 5.18
C THR A 37 6.68 3.42 4.74
N ALA A 38 6.18 2.21 4.98
CA ALA A 38 4.81 1.86 4.65
C ALA A 38 3.79 2.64 5.49
N ARG A 39 4.08 2.87 6.77
CA ARG A 39 3.25 3.66 7.68
C ARG A 39 3.16 5.13 7.24
N ASP A 40 4.27 5.72 6.80
CA ASP A 40 4.29 7.09 6.31
C ASP A 40 3.49 7.23 5.01
N GLN A 41 3.64 6.29 4.08
CA GLN A 41 2.84 6.22 2.85
C GLN A 41 1.35 6.05 3.14
N ALA A 42 1.00 5.10 4.01
CA ALA A 42 -0.35 4.87 4.48
C ALA A 42 -0.96 6.14 5.11
N LYS A 43 -0.19 6.88 5.91
CA LYS A 43 -0.65 8.12 6.53
C LYS A 43 -0.99 9.19 5.50
N GLN A 44 -0.19 9.34 4.45
CA GLN A 44 -0.48 10.29 3.38
C GLN A 44 -1.78 9.94 2.67
N GLU A 45 -2.00 8.65 2.38
CA GLU A 45 -3.19 8.19 1.69
C GLU A 45 -4.45 8.28 2.58
N PHE A 46 -4.31 8.00 3.89
CA PHE A 46 -5.35 8.27 4.88
C PHE A 46 -5.77 9.75 4.88
N LEU A 47 -4.80 10.68 4.90
CA LEU A 47 -5.11 12.11 4.85
C LEU A 47 -5.80 12.52 3.55
N ARG A 48 -5.41 11.92 2.42
CA ARG A 48 -6.05 12.12 1.13
C ARG A 48 -7.50 11.65 1.15
N GLU A 49 -7.76 10.47 1.71
CA GLU A 49 -9.10 9.92 1.85
C GLU A 49 -9.98 10.76 2.78
N CYS A 50 -9.42 11.26 3.90
CA CYS A 50 -10.13 12.21 4.77
C CYS A 50 -10.51 13.49 4.03
N ALA A 51 -9.56 14.09 3.30
CA ALA A 51 -9.79 15.30 2.52
C ALA A 51 -10.84 15.08 1.42
N GLY A 52 -10.77 13.95 0.71
CA GLY A 52 -11.74 13.58 -0.33
C GLY A 52 -13.17 13.40 0.20
N ARG A 53 -13.31 13.04 1.48
CA ARG A 53 -14.62 12.85 2.14
C ARG A 53 -15.07 14.05 2.96
N GLY A 54 -14.23 15.06 3.15
CA GLY A 54 -14.52 16.21 4.02
C GLY A 54 -14.62 15.84 5.50
N VAL A 55 -13.92 14.81 5.96
CA VAL A 55 -13.89 14.39 7.37
C VAL A 55 -12.60 14.85 8.05
N ASN A 56 -12.68 15.14 9.35
CA ASN A 56 -11.52 15.63 10.11
C ASN A 56 -10.60 14.46 10.51
N PRO A 57 -9.32 14.44 10.10
CA PRO A 57 -8.39 13.38 10.46
C PRO A 57 -8.18 13.21 11.98
N SER A 58 -8.36 14.28 12.77
CA SER A 58 -8.18 14.21 14.23
C SER A 58 -9.27 13.41 14.94
N GLU A 59 -10.38 13.12 14.27
CA GLU A 59 -11.45 12.26 14.80
C GLU A 59 -11.09 10.78 14.75
N PHE A 60 -9.98 10.42 14.09
CA PHE A 60 -9.53 9.05 13.96
C PHE A 60 -8.34 8.74 14.86
N LYS A 61 -8.37 7.58 15.52
CA LYS A 61 -7.25 7.00 16.28
C LYS A 61 -6.53 5.94 15.44
N GLY A 62 -5.20 6.02 15.38
CA GLY A 62 -4.35 5.11 14.60
C GLY A 62 -2.98 5.72 14.28
N PRO A 63 -2.21 5.13 13.36
CA PRO A 63 -2.49 3.86 12.67
C PRO A 63 -2.34 2.65 13.59
N GLN A 64 -3.21 1.66 13.42
CA GLN A 64 -3.05 0.32 13.97
C GLN A 64 -2.68 -0.66 12.86
N ARG A 65 -1.66 -1.49 13.07
CA ARG A 65 -1.25 -2.51 12.10
C ARG A 65 -2.28 -3.64 12.08
N ILE A 66 -2.71 -4.02 10.89
CA ILE A 66 -3.66 -5.13 10.68
C ILE A 66 -3.02 -6.26 9.89
N LYS A 67 -3.57 -7.46 10.01
CA LYS A 67 -3.14 -8.60 9.19
C LYS A 67 -3.32 -8.25 7.71
N SER A 68 -2.25 -8.41 6.93
CA SER A 68 -2.22 -8.08 5.50
C SER A 68 -1.60 -9.23 4.69
N PRO A 69 -1.90 -9.35 3.39
CA PRO A 69 -1.25 -10.31 2.50
C PRO A 69 0.29 -10.15 2.48
N PRO A 70 1.03 -11.18 2.01
CA PRO A 70 2.48 -11.07 1.79
C PRO A 70 2.84 -9.85 0.93
N SER A 71 4.01 -9.26 1.15
CA SER A 71 4.51 -8.07 0.44
C SER A 71 3.64 -6.81 0.57
N THR A 72 2.76 -6.78 1.57
CA THR A 72 1.89 -5.63 1.85
C THR A 72 1.87 -5.25 3.33
N TYR A 73 1.58 -3.97 3.59
CA TYR A 73 1.32 -3.43 4.92
C TYR A 73 -0.06 -2.78 4.97
N GLY A 74 -0.97 -3.40 5.73
CA GLY A 74 -2.27 -2.87 6.09
C GLY A 74 -2.25 -2.09 7.40
N PHE A 75 -2.92 -0.95 7.41
CA PHE A 75 -3.14 -0.11 8.58
C PHE A 75 -4.60 0.35 8.66
N VAL A 76 -5.08 0.63 9.86
CA VAL A 76 -6.43 1.15 10.10
C VAL A 76 -6.38 2.37 11.03
N TRP A 77 -7.23 3.35 10.71
CA TRP A 77 -7.59 4.48 11.54
C TRP A 77 -9.06 4.36 11.91
N ALA A 78 -9.38 4.31 13.20
CA ALA A 78 -10.75 4.15 13.68
C ALA A 78 -11.30 5.48 14.20
N SER A 79 -12.46 5.90 13.69
CA SER A 79 -13.19 7.07 14.16
C SER A 79 -13.63 6.89 15.61
N THR A 80 -13.46 7.94 16.41
CA THR A 80 -13.90 7.99 17.81
C THR A 80 -15.36 8.39 17.95
N SER A 81 -15.98 8.93 16.89
CA SER A 81 -17.33 9.52 16.93
C SER A 81 -18.41 8.55 16.44
N ASN A 82 -18.16 7.81 15.37
CA ASN A 82 -19.19 7.04 14.67
C ASN A 82 -18.83 5.57 14.39
N GLY A 83 -17.65 5.11 14.83
CA GLY A 83 -17.20 3.73 14.65
C GLY A 83 -16.66 3.39 13.26
N ASP A 84 -16.79 4.29 12.28
CA ASP A 84 -16.21 4.11 10.94
C ASP A 84 -14.70 4.00 11.00
N GLN A 85 -14.12 3.36 9.99
CA GLN A 85 -12.67 3.20 9.89
C GLN A 85 -12.20 3.62 8.51
N ILE A 86 -10.96 4.11 8.43
CA ILE A 86 -10.25 4.23 7.16
C ILE A 86 -9.15 3.19 7.19
N ALA A 87 -9.24 2.22 6.29
CA ALA A 87 -8.21 1.22 6.08
C ALA A 87 -7.31 1.67 4.94
N THR A 88 -6.02 1.36 5.06
CA THR A 88 -5.04 1.60 4.01
C THR A 88 -4.23 0.33 3.77
N MET A 89 -3.88 0.06 2.52
CA MET A 89 -2.98 -1.02 2.14
C MET A 89 -1.84 -0.47 1.32
N VAL A 90 -0.61 -0.73 1.75
CA VAL A 90 0.61 -0.43 1.00
C VAL A 90 1.13 -1.73 0.40
N SER A 91 1.22 -1.82 -0.91
CA SER A 91 1.78 -2.94 -1.66
C SER A 91 3.11 -2.54 -2.30
N TYR A 92 4.08 -3.45 -2.30
CA TYR A 92 5.39 -3.25 -2.94
C TYR A 92 5.62 -4.15 -4.16
N MET A 93 4.66 -5.05 -4.47
CA MET A 93 4.72 -5.86 -5.69
C MET A 93 3.30 -6.30 -6.15
N PRO A 94 2.70 -5.62 -7.14
CA PRO A 94 3.13 -4.34 -7.72
C PRO A 94 3.07 -3.21 -6.68
N TRP A 95 3.84 -2.15 -6.89
CA TRP A 95 3.81 -0.99 -5.98
C TRP A 95 2.46 -0.26 -6.08
N GLY A 96 1.85 0.02 -4.93
CA GLY A 96 0.58 0.75 -4.84
C GLY A 96 0.19 1.06 -3.40
N VAL A 97 -0.55 2.16 -3.21
CA VAL A 97 -1.11 2.53 -1.90
C VAL A 97 -2.57 2.87 -2.09
N ASP A 98 -3.44 2.15 -1.39
CA ASP A 98 -4.88 2.34 -1.44
C ASP A 98 -5.40 2.70 -0.06
N ALA A 99 -6.37 3.61 0.01
CA ALA A 99 -7.18 3.87 1.20
C ALA A 99 -8.67 3.77 0.87
N TRP A 100 -9.46 3.32 1.84
CA TRP A 100 -10.90 3.26 1.70
C TRP A 100 -11.60 3.34 3.05
N LEU A 101 -12.80 3.92 3.04
CA LEU A 101 -13.69 3.90 4.19
C LEU A 101 -14.28 2.50 4.39
N VAL A 102 -14.26 2.05 5.62
CA VAL A 102 -14.90 0.83 6.11
C VAL A 102 -15.96 1.27 7.10
N PRO A 103 -17.26 1.17 6.72
CA PRO A 103 -18.35 1.48 7.62
C PRO A 103 -18.32 0.60 8.87
N ASP A 104 -18.82 1.09 10.01
CA ASP A 104 -18.82 0.36 11.29
C ASP A 104 -19.36 -1.08 11.19
N GLN A 105 -20.39 -1.31 10.36
CA GLN A 105 -20.96 -2.64 10.10
C GLN A 105 -19.96 -3.67 9.54
N GLN A 106 -18.82 -3.20 9.00
CA GLN A 106 -17.78 -4.01 8.39
C GLN A 106 -16.47 -4.01 9.19
N ARG A 107 -16.45 -3.38 10.37
CA ARG A 107 -15.28 -3.22 11.23
C ARG A 107 -14.63 -4.54 11.66
N ALA A 108 -15.43 -5.60 11.83
CA ALA A 108 -14.93 -6.93 12.22
C ALA A 108 -14.04 -7.61 11.16
N LYS A 109 -13.91 -7.04 9.96
CA LYS A 109 -13.11 -7.61 8.87
C LYS A 109 -11.60 -7.54 9.10
N PHE A 110 -11.12 -6.67 9.99
CA PHE A 110 -9.69 -6.50 10.21
C PHE A 110 -9.24 -7.14 11.51
N ALA A 111 -8.43 -8.19 11.39
CA ALA A 111 -7.73 -8.76 12.53
C ALA A 111 -6.48 -7.90 12.86
N PRO A 112 -6.21 -7.65 14.15
CA PRO A 112 -4.96 -6.99 14.55
C PRO A 112 -3.76 -7.81 14.08
N TYR A 113 -2.67 -7.14 13.73
CA TYR A 113 -1.41 -7.81 13.43
C TYR A 113 -0.74 -8.23 14.73
N CYS A 114 -0.64 -9.54 14.97
CA CYS A 114 0.14 -10.11 16.07
C CYS A 114 1.52 -10.50 15.51
N ASP A 115 2.59 -9.84 15.94
CA ASP A 115 3.93 -10.36 15.71
C ASP A 115 4.11 -11.60 16.61
N GLN A 116 4.49 -12.75 16.05
CA GLN A 116 4.70 -13.99 16.82
C GLN A 116 5.76 -13.85 17.93
N LYS A 117 6.54 -12.75 17.94
CA LYS A 117 7.47 -12.41 19.02
C LYS A 117 6.81 -11.81 20.27
N GLU A 118 5.57 -11.34 20.17
CA GLU A 118 4.82 -10.82 21.31
C GLU A 118 3.83 -11.88 21.78
N LEU A 119 4.23 -12.62 22.83
CA LEU A 119 3.39 -13.55 23.59
C LEU A 119 2.18 -12.79 24.18
N GLY A 120 1.09 -12.69 23.42
CA GLY A 120 -0.11 -12.04 23.94
C GLY A 120 -1.13 -11.68 22.88
N CYS A 121 -1.66 -12.68 22.17
CA CYS A 121 -2.95 -12.53 21.49
C CYS A 121 -3.95 -13.49 22.12
N HIS A 122 -4.69 -12.98 23.11
CA HIS A 122 -5.89 -13.59 23.70
C HIS A 122 -7.09 -12.72 23.36
#